data_AF-A0A9E3HYX3-F1
#
_entry.id   AF-A0A9E3HYX3-F1
#
_cell.length_a   1.000
_cell.length_b   1.000
_cell.length_c   1.000
_cell.angle_alpha   90.00
_cell.angle_beta   90.00
_cell.angle_gamma   90.00
#
_symmetry.space_group_name_H-M   'P 1'
#
loop_
_entity.id
_entity.type
_entity.pdbx_description
1 polymer ?
#
loop_
_entity_poly.entity_id
_entity_poly.type
_entity_poly.pdbx_seq_one_letter_code
_entity_poly.pdbx_strand_id
1 'polypeptide(L)'
;RPQLDFFDFRADTVAGLIRRWGEAVREVDPHHPLIADSSWSMTCFDNFRLGNDDWKAARAVDVFGLSVYPQSWDIHIASDPCPIAQIYNGGRAAAPEGVPVMVSELQTHNQTALARDSSVFDEIKLWSWQAFIHGIEGLVYWKWRPFRRGFQVTGRGMTAQDGSPNERAAGAQAVAGVLNAHPEVFRSRKIVDNGVGILYSSTTDSFTDLILPDEPSGFYRTNFSGWYRLLFRLGVTPTVLRPQDLGEPHFSHLKLIIAPALAVLADSEAEKLTEFIAGGGRVIADGRFAIVDENLFAREQPPGALGEKLGYRELDFLSPYPERDVSVAGRFCRIETTDSQTHGTSICGDPLSALTENTLYLPVFLGHDISCASYRELVDGFILDSLDNSCRVLEKNDELDVTVSTGRGTLVAGVNYGHGKNTIRVRVDTSSPCSLIAGRADYELERGEGITTVTATVPAREIFGLLFD
;
A
#
# COMPACT_ATOMS: atom_id res chain seq x y z
N ARG A 1 -0.59 4.38 28.05
CA ARG A 1 0.28 3.24 27.66
C ARG A 1 -0.37 1.86 27.86
N PRO A 2 -1.00 1.51 29.00
CA PRO A 2 -1.49 0.14 29.25
C PRO A 2 -2.42 -0.45 28.18
N GLN A 3 -3.28 0.36 27.55
CA GLN A 3 -4.14 -0.12 26.45
C GLN A 3 -3.34 -0.52 25.21
N LEU A 4 -2.29 0.22 24.82
CA LEU A 4 -1.42 -0.14 23.70
C LEU A 4 -0.66 -1.43 23.99
N ASP A 5 -0.10 -1.56 25.20
CA ASP A 5 0.58 -2.80 25.61
C ASP A 5 -0.39 -3.99 25.59
N PHE A 6 -1.65 -3.79 25.96
CA PHE A 6 -2.68 -4.82 25.87
C PHE A 6 -3.02 -5.20 24.42
N PHE A 7 -3.03 -4.25 23.48
CA PHE A 7 -3.21 -4.55 22.06
C PHE A 7 -2.03 -5.35 21.51
N ASP A 8 -0.82 -4.94 21.84
CA ASP A 8 0.41 -5.62 21.43
C ASP A 8 0.47 -7.05 21.99
N PHE A 9 0.10 -7.22 23.26
CA PHE A 9 -0.03 -8.52 23.93
C PHE A 9 -1.04 -9.46 23.23
N ARG A 10 -2.18 -8.93 22.76
CA ARG A 10 -3.16 -9.75 22.01
C ARG A 10 -2.57 -10.21 20.67
N ALA A 11 -1.88 -9.32 19.95
CA ALA A 11 -1.22 -9.66 18.70
C ALA A 11 -0.09 -10.69 18.90
N ASP A 12 0.70 -10.57 19.98
CA ASP A 12 1.70 -11.57 20.37
C ASP A 12 1.06 -12.90 20.73
N THR A 13 -0.08 -12.88 21.40
CA THR A 13 -0.83 -14.09 21.75
C THR A 13 -1.28 -14.83 20.49
N VAL A 14 -1.84 -14.13 19.51
CA VAL A 14 -2.25 -14.72 18.22
C VAL A 14 -1.04 -15.30 17.48
N ALA A 15 0.06 -14.54 17.36
CA ALA A 15 1.28 -15.05 16.73
C ALA A 15 1.88 -16.26 17.47
N GLY A 16 1.80 -16.29 18.81
CA GLY A 16 2.19 -17.42 19.64
C GLY A 16 1.33 -18.66 19.41
N LEU A 17 0.02 -18.50 19.20
CA LEU A 17 -0.88 -19.59 18.82
C LEU A 17 -0.55 -20.15 17.44
N ILE A 18 -0.28 -19.28 16.45
CA ILE A 18 0.15 -19.70 15.11
C ILE A 18 1.42 -20.54 15.20
N ARG A 19 2.45 -20.08 15.93
CA ARG A 19 3.70 -20.85 16.12
C ARG A 19 3.45 -22.19 16.79
N ARG A 20 2.68 -22.21 17.88
CA ARG A 20 2.38 -23.44 18.62
C ARG A 20 1.65 -24.47 17.76
N TRP A 21 0.67 -24.05 16.96
CA TRP A 21 -0.02 -24.95 16.03
C TRP A 21 0.89 -25.39 14.89
N GLY A 22 1.71 -24.48 14.36
CA GLY A 22 2.71 -24.77 13.34
C GLY A 22 3.73 -25.81 13.80
N GLU A 23 4.27 -25.68 15.01
CA GLU A 23 5.18 -26.65 15.62
C GLU A 23 4.53 -28.04 15.74
N ALA A 24 3.28 -28.10 16.19
CA ALA A 24 2.54 -29.36 16.27
C ALA A 24 2.32 -30.01 14.88
N VAL A 25 2.13 -29.22 13.83
CA VAL A 25 2.08 -29.74 12.45
C VAL A 25 3.47 -30.23 12.02
N ARG A 26 4.53 -29.48 12.32
CA ARG A 26 5.92 -29.83 11.98
C ARG A 26 6.41 -31.12 12.62
N GLU A 27 5.88 -31.50 13.78
CA GLU A 27 6.17 -32.80 14.42
C GLU A 27 5.79 -33.99 13.54
N VAL A 28 4.77 -33.85 12.69
CA VAL A 28 4.27 -34.92 11.81
C VAL A 28 4.53 -34.65 10.31
N ASP A 29 4.71 -33.39 9.92
CA ASP A 29 5.02 -32.95 8.56
C ASP A 29 6.16 -31.90 8.55
N PRO A 30 7.42 -32.35 8.54
CA PRO A 30 8.57 -31.44 8.59
C PRO A 30 8.90 -30.81 7.24
N HIS A 31 8.13 -31.08 6.17
CA HIS A 31 8.54 -30.71 4.80
C HIS A 31 7.58 -29.72 4.12
N HIS A 32 6.27 -29.82 4.33
CA HIS A 32 5.33 -28.92 3.64
C HIS A 32 5.26 -27.53 4.28
N PRO A 33 4.97 -26.47 3.51
CA PRO A 33 4.84 -25.12 4.04
C PRO A 33 3.68 -24.98 5.02
N LEU A 34 3.92 -24.28 6.12
CA LEU A 34 2.89 -23.74 7.00
C LEU A 34 2.37 -22.42 6.42
N ILE A 35 1.06 -22.28 6.39
CA ILE A 35 0.37 -21.11 5.87
C ILE A 35 -0.62 -20.62 6.93
N ALA A 36 -0.63 -19.32 7.18
CA ALA A 36 -1.67 -18.65 7.94
C ALA A 36 -1.95 -17.31 7.27
N ASP A 37 -3.20 -16.88 7.30
CA ASP A 37 -3.64 -15.66 6.67
C ASP A 37 -4.23 -14.65 7.64
N SER A 38 -3.95 -13.37 7.37
CA SER A 38 -4.66 -12.24 7.96
C SER A 38 -5.87 -11.89 7.10
N SER A 39 -6.94 -11.38 7.74
CA SER A 39 -8.00 -10.70 7.00
C SER A 39 -7.48 -9.35 6.51
N TRP A 40 -7.42 -9.19 5.19
CA TRP A 40 -6.87 -8.01 4.53
C TRP A 40 -5.42 -7.71 4.94
N SER A 41 -5.02 -6.44 4.83
CA SER A 41 -3.74 -5.91 5.31
C SER A 41 -3.98 -4.86 6.39
N MET A 42 -3.16 -4.88 7.42
CA MET A 42 -3.11 -3.93 8.53
C MET A 42 -2.82 -2.49 8.06
N THR A 43 -2.21 -2.35 6.88
CA THR A 43 -1.96 -1.05 6.25
C THR A 43 -3.23 -0.36 5.74
N CYS A 44 -4.36 -1.06 5.70
CA CYS A 44 -5.63 -0.57 5.16
C CYS A 44 -6.78 -0.69 6.15
N PHE A 45 -6.80 -1.74 6.97
CA PHE A 45 -7.93 -2.09 7.82
C PHE A 45 -7.49 -2.30 9.27
N ASP A 46 -8.45 -2.07 10.17
CA ASP A 46 -8.29 -2.32 11.60
C ASP A 46 -8.09 -3.81 11.87
N ASN A 47 -6.84 -4.18 12.16
CA ASN A 47 -6.47 -5.50 12.65
C ASN A 47 -6.35 -5.54 14.19
N PHE A 48 -6.45 -4.41 14.89
CA PHE A 48 -6.41 -4.36 16.36
C PHE A 48 -7.68 -4.90 16.99
N ARG A 49 -8.86 -4.66 16.40
CA ARG A 49 -10.11 -5.28 16.86
C ARG A 49 -10.07 -6.80 16.71
N LEU A 50 -9.47 -7.28 15.64
CA LEU A 50 -9.26 -8.70 15.36
C LEU A 50 -8.13 -9.31 16.20
N GLY A 51 -7.21 -8.47 16.69
CA GLY A 51 -6.08 -8.87 17.53
C GLY A 51 -4.94 -9.52 16.75
N ASN A 52 -4.81 -9.26 15.46
CA ASN A 52 -3.71 -9.72 14.60
C ASN A 52 -2.75 -8.57 14.25
N ASP A 53 -1.53 -8.94 13.90
CA ASP A 53 -0.49 -8.06 13.35
C ASP A 53 0.19 -8.83 12.22
N ASP A 54 0.19 -8.26 11.02
CA ASP A 54 0.67 -8.95 9.81
C ASP A 54 2.16 -9.29 9.90
N TRP A 55 2.99 -8.39 10.45
CA TRP A 55 4.42 -8.62 10.61
C TRP A 55 4.69 -9.74 11.63
N LYS A 56 3.90 -9.81 12.71
CA LYS A 56 4.02 -10.89 13.71
C LYS A 56 3.53 -12.23 13.16
N ALA A 57 2.43 -12.23 12.40
CA ALA A 57 1.87 -13.43 11.78
C ALA A 57 2.79 -13.98 10.68
N ALA A 58 3.29 -13.12 9.78
CA ALA A 58 4.17 -13.52 8.69
C ALA A 58 5.49 -14.15 9.18
N ARG A 59 6.02 -13.71 10.33
CA ARG A 59 7.20 -14.32 10.98
C ARG A 59 6.94 -15.70 11.60
N ALA A 60 5.69 -16.16 11.66
CA ALA A 60 5.32 -17.43 12.28
C ALA A 60 5.05 -18.56 11.27
N VAL A 61 5.16 -18.29 9.97
CA VAL A 61 4.77 -19.22 8.89
C VAL A 61 5.79 -19.20 7.75
N ASP A 62 5.73 -20.23 6.87
CA ASP A 62 6.60 -20.33 5.70
C ASP A 62 6.04 -19.54 4.50
N VAL A 63 4.73 -19.34 4.45
CA VAL A 63 4.03 -18.50 3.46
C VAL A 63 2.99 -17.66 4.19
N PHE A 64 3.02 -16.36 3.99
CA PHE A 64 2.04 -15.45 4.57
C PHE A 64 0.81 -15.31 3.66
N GLY A 65 -0.38 -15.46 4.23
CA GLY A 65 -1.64 -15.39 3.50
C GLY A 65 -2.41 -14.10 3.72
N LEU A 66 -3.21 -13.70 2.73
CA LEU A 66 -4.21 -12.64 2.84
C LEU A 66 -5.59 -13.16 2.45
N SER A 67 -6.58 -12.81 3.26
CA SER A 67 -8.01 -12.95 2.95
C SER A 67 -8.55 -11.62 2.42
N VAL A 68 -8.82 -11.54 1.11
CA VAL A 68 -9.13 -10.30 0.39
C VAL A 68 -10.56 -10.33 -0.17
N TYR A 69 -11.39 -9.40 0.30
CA TYR A 69 -12.83 -9.39 0.03
C TYR A 69 -13.39 -8.05 -0.48
N PRO A 70 -13.01 -7.59 -1.69
CA PRO A 70 -13.21 -6.20 -2.17
C PRO A 70 -14.65 -5.68 -2.15
N GLN A 71 -15.63 -6.57 -1.98
CA GLN A 71 -17.04 -6.26 -2.00
C GLN A 71 -17.85 -7.10 -0.99
N SER A 72 -17.47 -7.11 0.28
CA SER A 72 -18.18 -7.82 1.37
C SER A 72 -18.05 -7.08 2.69
N TRP A 73 -18.99 -7.30 3.62
CA TRP A 73 -18.95 -6.74 4.99
C TRP A 73 -18.76 -5.21 5.02
N ASP A 74 -19.64 -4.49 4.31
CA ASP A 74 -19.63 -3.02 4.16
C ASP A 74 -18.36 -2.43 3.50
N ILE A 75 -17.53 -3.28 2.88
CA ILE A 75 -16.45 -2.86 2.00
C ILE A 75 -16.94 -2.78 0.56
N HIS A 76 -16.67 -1.66 -0.10
CA HIS A 76 -17.12 -1.34 -1.47
C HIS A 76 -15.98 -0.80 -2.34
N ILE A 77 -14.91 -1.56 -2.49
CA ILE A 77 -13.71 -1.17 -3.26
C ILE A 77 -13.56 -1.96 -4.57
N ALA A 78 -14.58 -2.70 -4.99
CA ALA A 78 -14.55 -3.61 -6.13
C ALA A 78 -14.01 -2.99 -7.43
N SER A 79 -14.34 -1.71 -7.66
CA SER A 79 -13.98 -0.94 -8.85
C SER A 79 -12.81 0.02 -8.63
N ASP A 80 -12.25 0.10 -7.42
CA ASP A 80 -11.15 1.01 -7.10
C ASP A 80 -9.84 0.23 -6.99
N PRO A 81 -8.93 0.35 -7.98
CA PRO A 81 -7.67 -0.41 -7.98
C PRO A 81 -6.75 -0.04 -6.82
N CYS A 82 -6.76 1.21 -6.36
CA CYS A 82 -5.78 1.72 -5.41
C CYS A 82 -5.79 1.00 -4.05
N PRO A 83 -6.93 0.89 -3.33
CA PRO A 83 -6.96 0.19 -2.04
C PRO A 83 -6.64 -1.30 -2.19
N ILE A 84 -7.01 -1.93 -3.32
CA ILE A 84 -6.67 -3.33 -3.60
C ILE A 84 -5.15 -3.49 -3.76
N ALA A 85 -4.49 -2.60 -4.49
CA ALA A 85 -3.03 -2.56 -4.60
C ALA A 85 -2.35 -2.37 -3.23
N GLN A 86 -2.91 -1.48 -2.39
CA GLN A 86 -2.39 -1.23 -1.03
C GLN A 86 -2.49 -2.46 -0.13
N ILE A 87 -3.57 -3.25 -0.23
CA ILE A 87 -3.70 -4.51 0.51
C ILE A 87 -2.58 -5.48 0.14
N TYR A 88 -2.32 -5.68 -1.17
CA TYR A 88 -1.28 -6.59 -1.62
C TYR A 88 0.11 -6.11 -1.22
N ASN A 89 0.40 -4.81 -1.38
CA ASN A 89 1.69 -4.25 -1.02
C ASN A 89 1.94 -4.29 0.49
N GLY A 90 0.91 -4.03 1.32
CA GLY A 90 1.01 -4.13 2.78
C GLY A 90 1.30 -5.56 3.25
N GLY A 91 0.63 -6.56 2.69
CA GLY A 91 0.94 -7.96 3.01
C GLY A 91 2.35 -8.37 2.59
N ARG A 92 2.81 -7.91 1.42
CA ARG A 92 4.20 -8.13 0.95
C ARG A 92 5.22 -7.46 1.86
N ALA A 93 4.93 -6.26 2.37
CA ALA A 93 5.80 -5.54 3.29
C ALA A 93 5.89 -6.18 4.69
N ALA A 94 4.82 -6.86 5.11
CA ALA A 94 4.80 -7.60 6.37
C ALA A 94 5.65 -8.87 6.35
N ALA A 95 5.78 -9.50 5.18
CA ALA A 95 6.54 -10.72 5.01
C ALA A 95 8.06 -10.45 5.06
N PRO A 96 8.82 -11.22 5.86
CA PRO A 96 10.28 -11.17 5.82
C PRO A 96 10.83 -11.46 4.42
N GLU A 97 12.05 -10.98 4.13
CA GLU A 97 12.70 -11.26 2.85
C GLU A 97 12.76 -12.77 2.57
N GLY A 98 12.26 -13.18 1.40
CA GLY A 98 12.22 -14.58 0.98
C GLY A 98 10.99 -15.37 1.45
N VAL A 99 10.12 -14.80 2.29
CA VAL A 99 8.83 -15.40 2.65
C VAL A 99 7.80 -15.04 1.58
N PRO A 100 7.24 -16.02 0.83
CA PRO A 100 6.23 -15.75 -0.18
C PRO A 100 4.94 -15.24 0.44
N VAL A 101 4.23 -14.38 -0.30
CA VAL A 101 2.89 -13.94 0.07
C VAL A 101 1.87 -14.48 -0.92
N MET A 102 0.76 -14.99 -0.40
CA MET A 102 -0.36 -15.48 -1.20
C MET A 102 -1.68 -14.83 -0.79
N VAL A 103 -2.63 -14.80 -1.71
CA VAL A 103 -4.03 -14.56 -1.36
C VAL A 103 -4.66 -15.91 -1.05
N SER A 104 -4.85 -16.21 0.24
CA SER A 104 -5.45 -17.46 0.72
C SER A 104 -6.96 -17.51 0.48
N GLU A 105 -7.61 -16.35 0.43
CA GLU A 105 -9.02 -16.26 0.10
C GLU A 105 -9.27 -15.01 -0.74
N LEU A 106 -9.53 -15.18 -2.04
CA LEU A 106 -10.10 -14.12 -2.86
C LEU A 106 -11.62 -14.27 -2.93
N GLN A 107 -12.36 -13.19 -2.73
CA GLN A 107 -13.79 -13.14 -2.95
C GLN A 107 -14.17 -13.64 -4.34
N THR A 108 -15.10 -14.60 -4.40
CA THR A 108 -15.57 -15.17 -5.67
C THR A 108 -16.91 -14.61 -6.13
N HIS A 109 -17.84 -14.41 -5.20
CA HIS A 109 -19.19 -13.90 -5.49
C HIS A 109 -19.82 -13.32 -4.22
N ASN A 110 -21.13 -13.07 -4.27
CA ASN A 110 -21.94 -12.57 -3.16
C ASN A 110 -21.60 -13.22 -1.82
N GLN A 111 -21.53 -12.43 -0.75
CA GLN A 111 -21.22 -12.91 0.59
C GLN A 111 -22.21 -13.98 1.08
N THR A 112 -23.51 -13.78 0.85
CA THR A 112 -24.61 -14.68 1.24
C THR A 112 -25.73 -14.63 0.19
N ALA A 113 -26.79 -15.42 0.36
CA ALA A 113 -27.96 -15.45 -0.52
C ALA A 113 -28.60 -14.09 -0.83
N LEU A 114 -28.59 -13.18 0.14
CA LEU A 114 -29.32 -11.91 0.09
C LEU A 114 -28.42 -10.72 0.46
N ALA A 115 -27.10 -10.92 0.46
CA ALA A 115 -26.15 -9.84 0.73
C ALA A 115 -26.33 -8.74 -0.32
N ARG A 116 -26.61 -7.53 0.15
CA ARG A 116 -26.65 -6.35 -0.71
C ARG A 116 -25.23 -5.98 -1.11
N ASP A 117 -25.10 -5.41 -2.30
CA ASP A 117 -23.88 -4.74 -2.75
C ASP A 117 -22.61 -5.62 -2.63
N SER A 118 -22.74 -6.93 -2.88
CA SER A 118 -21.65 -7.92 -2.79
C SER A 118 -21.41 -8.72 -4.09
N SER A 119 -22.13 -8.36 -5.16
CA SER A 119 -22.13 -9.09 -6.43
C SER A 119 -20.84 -8.91 -7.22
N VAL A 120 -20.15 -10.01 -7.49
CA VAL A 120 -18.95 -10.03 -8.34
C VAL A 120 -19.30 -10.52 -9.74
N PHE A 121 -18.87 -9.74 -10.73
CA PHE A 121 -19.04 -9.95 -12.16
C PHE A 121 -17.69 -10.34 -12.79
N ASP A 122 -17.06 -9.43 -13.53
CA ASP A 122 -15.81 -9.63 -14.26
C ASP A 122 -14.55 -9.35 -13.40
N GLU A 123 -14.73 -8.88 -12.17
CA GLU A 123 -13.64 -8.43 -11.32
C GLU A 123 -12.68 -9.58 -10.95
N ILE A 124 -13.10 -10.84 -11.00
CA ILE A 124 -12.20 -11.98 -10.74
C ILE A 124 -10.97 -11.94 -11.65
N LYS A 125 -11.15 -11.64 -12.94
CA LYS A 125 -10.03 -11.52 -13.87
C LYS A 125 -9.10 -10.38 -13.44
N LEU A 126 -9.68 -9.24 -13.05
CA LEU A 126 -8.96 -8.03 -12.69
C LEU A 126 -8.21 -8.18 -11.36
N TRP A 127 -8.92 -8.57 -10.28
CA TRP A 127 -8.35 -8.79 -8.96
C TRP A 127 -7.26 -9.85 -8.96
N SER A 128 -7.46 -10.95 -9.71
CA SER A 128 -6.45 -12.01 -9.81
C SER A 128 -5.20 -11.50 -10.49
N TRP A 129 -5.32 -10.84 -11.65
CA TRP A 129 -4.14 -10.28 -12.33
C TRP A 129 -3.46 -9.21 -11.48
N GLN A 130 -4.24 -8.33 -10.83
CA GLN A 130 -3.73 -7.32 -9.93
C GLN A 130 -2.88 -7.91 -8.81
N ALA A 131 -3.30 -9.03 -8.21
CA ALA A 131 -2.52 -9.71 -7.19
C ALA A 131 -1.12 -10.09 -7.70
N PHE A 132 -1.05 -10.77 -8.86
CA PHE A 132 0.24 -11.25 -9.40
C PHE A 132 1.16 -10.12 -9.87
N ILE A 133 0.64 -9.02 -10.42
CA ILE A 133 1.48 -7.88 -10.82
C ILE A 133 2.02 -7.12 -9.59
N HIS A 134 1.33 -7.22 -8.44
CA HIS A 134 1.80 -6.75 -7.13
C HIS A 134 2.61 -7.79 -6.35
N GLY A 135 3.09 -8.85 -7.02
CA GLY A 135 4.05 -9.79 -6.46
C GLY A 135 3.45 -10.85 -5.52
N ILE A 136 2.12 -11.02 -5.52
CA ILE A 136 1.49 -12.19 -4.88
C ILE A 136 1.90 -13.45 -5.65
N GLU A 137 2.39 -14.48 -4.94
CA GLU A 137 2.96 -15.69 -5.53
C GLU A 137 1.98 -16.88 -5.57
N GLY A 138 0.83 -16.75 -4.92
CA GLY A 138 -0.23 -17.76 -4.92
C GLY A 138 -1.60 -17.15 -4.71
N LEU A 139 -2.64 -17.79 -5.25
CA LEU A 139 -4.01 -17.31 -5.10
C LEU A 139 -4.99 -18.47 -5.00
N VAL A 140 -5.81 -18.44 -3.96
CA VAL A 140 -6.89 -19.39 -3.73
C VAL A 140 -8.21 -18.62 -3.70
N TYR A 141 -9.16 -19.09 -4.50
CA TYR A 141 -10.50 -18.53 -4.56
C TYR A 141 -11.34 -19.07 -3.40
N TRP A 142 -11.97 -18.20 -2.62
CA TRP A 142 -12.98 -18.59 -1.64
C TRP A 142 -14.37 -18.37 -2.23
N LYS A 143 -14.97 -19.39 -2.86
CA LYS A 143 -14.63 -20.83 -2.87
C LYS A 143 -15.06 -21.45 -4.20
N TRP A 144 -14.72 -22.72 -4.45
CA TRP A 144 -15.14 -23.40 -5.68
C TRP A 144 -16.67 -23.47 -5.84
N ARG A 145 -17.36 -24.21 -4.96
CA ARG A 145 -18.82 -24.36 -5.00
C ARG A 145 -19.51 -23.47 -3.94
N PRO A 146 -20.61 -22.77 -4.28
CA PRO A 146 -21.38 -21.99 -3.31
C PRO A 146 -21.72 -22.78 -2.03
N PHE A 147 -21.90 -22.09 -0.92
CA PHE A 147 -22.34 -22.74 0.32
C PHE A 147 -23.72 -23.38 0.14
N ARG A 148 -23.88 -24.64 0.58
CA ARG A 148 -25.17 -25.35 0.53
C ARG A 148 -25.93 -25.35 1.86
N ARG A 149 -25.32 -24.85 2.93
CA ARG A 149 -25.88 -24.74 4.29
C ARG A 149 -25.11 -23.69 5.09
N GLY A 150 -25.70 -23.22 6.19
CA GLY A 150 -25.09 -22.26 7.11
C GLY A 150 -25.35 -20.81 6.74
N PHE A 151 -24.74 -19.88 7.47
CA PHE A 151 -24.99 -18.45 7.36
C PHE A 151 -24.71 -17.87 5.96
N GLN A 152 -23.73 -18.43 5.25
CA GLN A 152 -23.33 -17.98 3.91
C GLN A 152 -24.03 -18.73 2.77
N VAL A 153 -25.12 -19.46 3.04
CA VAL A 153 -25.82 -20.29 2.05
C VAL A 153 -26.08 -19.55 0.75
N THR A 154 -25.91 -20.27 -0.36
CA THR A 154 -25.92 -19.81 -1.75
C THR A 154 -24.95 -18.68 -2.12
N GLY A 155 -24.18 -18.15 -1.17
CA GLY A 155 -23.10 -17.19 -1.39
C GLY A 155 -21.79 -17.87 -1.79
N ARG A 156 -20.88 -17.03 -2.32
CA ARG A 156 -19.59 -17.37 -2.92
C ARG A 156 -19.76 -18.35 -4.10
N GLY A 157 -18.67 -18.70 -4.78
CA GLY A 157 -18.65 -19.76 -5.78
C GLY A 157 -18.14 -19.34 -7.15
N MET A 158 -17.27 -20.19 -7.69
CA MET A 158 -16.83 -20.21 -9.08
C MET A 158 -17.74 -21.07 -9.97
N THR A 159 -18.78 -21.68 -9.38
CA THR A 159 -19.77 -22.50 -10.07
C THR A 159 -21.19 -21.98 -9.84
N ALA A 160 -22.15 -22.43 -10.66
CA ALA A 160 -23.56 -22.39 -10.31
C ALA A 160 -23.87 -23.38 -9.17
N GLN A 161 -25.12 -23.38 -8.67
CA GLN A 161 -25.54 -24.23 -7.55
C GLN A 161 -25.44 -25.74 -7.86
N ASP A 162 -25.62 -26.13 -9.12
CA ASP A 162 -25.49 -27.50 -9.59
C ASP A 162 -24.03 -27.98 -9.65
N GLY A 163 -23.06 -27.05 -9.70
CA GLY A 163 -21.62 -27.31 -9.78
C GLY A 163 -21.00 -27.01 -11.14
N SER A 164 -21.78 -26.55 -12.13
CA SER A 164 -21.24 -26.12 -13.43
C SER A 164 -20.39 -24.85 -13.30
N PRO A 165 -19.16 -24.78 -13.85
CA PRO A 165 -18.35 -23.56 -13.83
C PRO A 165 -19.08 -22.36 -14.46
N ASN A 166 -18.92 -21.17 -13.90
CA ASN A 166 -19.57 -19.94 -14.36
C ASN A 166 -18.55 -18.94 -14.96
N GLU A 167 -19.01 -17.74 -15.33
CA GLU A 167 -18.15 -16.69 -15.93
C GLU A 167 -16.95 -16.28 -15.05
N ARG A 168 -17.09 -16.33 -13.73
CA ARG A 168 -15.98 -16.07 -12.80
C ARG A 168 -14.89 -17.12 -12.93
N ALA A 169 -15.26 -18.40 -13.08
CA ALA A 169 -14.30 -19.47 -13.38
C ALA A 169 -13.58 -19.25 -14.71
N ALA A 170 -14.27 -18.72 -15.73
CA ALA A 170 -13.62 -18.36 -17.00
C ALA A 170 -12.61 -17.20 -16.82
N GLY A 171 -12.93 -16.20 -16.00
CA GLY A 171 -12.00 -15.11 -15.65
C GLY A 171 -10.75 -15.62 -14.93
N ALA A 172 -10.92 -16.52 -13.96
CA ALA A 172 -9.81 -17.19 -13.28
C ALA A 172 -8.96 -18.04 -14.24
N GLN A 173 -9.60 -18.78 -15.14
CA GLN A 173 -8.92 -19.59 -16.16
C GLN A 173 -8.04 -18.73 -17.07
N ALA A 174 -8.49 -17.55 -17.47
CA ALA A 174 -7.72 -16.64 -18.32
C ALA A 174 -6.40 -16.22 -17.65
N VAL A 175 -6.45 -15.85 -16.36
CA VAL A 175 -5.25 -15.47 -15.59
C VAL A 175 -4.34 -16.68 -15.38
N ALA A 176 -4.89 -17.82 -14.92
CA ALA A 176 -4.12 -19.04 -14.71
C ALA A 176 -3.43 -19.53 -16.00
N GLY A 177 -4.05 -19.37 -17.16
CA GLY A 177 -3.47 -19.70 -18.47
C GLY A 177 -2.18 -18.94 -18.74
N VAL A 178 -2.15 -17.63 -18.45
CA VAL A 178 -0.96 -16.79 -18.61
C VAL A 178 0.14 -17.22 -17.65
N LEU A 179 -0.19 -17.40 -16.36
CA LEU A 179 0.79 -17.77 -15.33
C LEU A 179 1.45 -19.13 -15.63
N ASN A 180 0.67 -20.11 -16.11
CA ASN A 180 1.16 -21.44 -16.46
C ASN A 180 1.98 -21.44 -17.77
N ALA A 181 1.73 -20.50 -18.68
CA ALA A 181 2.51 -20.36 -19.91
C ALA A 181 3.87 -19.68 -19.66
N HIS A 182 3.98 -18.88 -18.60
CA HIS A 182 5.16 -18.07 -18.27
C HIS A 182 5.60 -18.19 -16.79
N PRO A 183 5.76 -19.40 -16.22
CA PRO A 183 6.00 -19.56 -14.79
C PRO A 183 7.32 -18.91 -14.31
N GLU A 184 8.34 -18.88 -15.16
CA GLU A 184 9.62 -18.22 -14.89
C GLU A 184 9.53 -16.69 -14.86
N VAL A 185 8.52 -16.12 -15.52
CA VAL A 185 8.29 -14.67 -15.49
C VAL A 185 7.76 -14.27 -14.13
N PHE A 186 6.77 -14.97 -13.57
CA PHE A 186 6.07 -14.54 -12.36
C PHE A 186 6.72 -14.96 -11.04
N ARG A 187 7.76 -15.79 -11.06
CA ARG A 187 8.49 -16.19 -9.84
C ARG A 187 9.40 -15.08 -9.34
N SER A 188 9.28 -14.77 -8.04
CA SER A 188 10.22 -13.91 -7.30
C SER A 188 10.54 -12.56 -7.98
N ARG A 189 9.55 -11.97 -8.67
CA ARG A 189 9.72 -10.65 -9.29
C ARG A 189 9.83 -9.57 -8.23
N LYS A 190 10.65 -8.55 -8.49
CA LYS A 190 10.77 -7.37 -7.64
C LYS A 190 10.06 -6.19 -8.31
N ILE A 191 9.07 -5.64 -7.63
CA ILE A 191 8.41 -4.40 -8.06
C ILE A 191 9.43 -3.25 -7.98
N VAL A 192 9.45 -2.40 -9.00
CA VAL A 192 10.28 -1.19 -9.00
C VAL A 192 9.60 -0.12 -8.16
N ASP A 193 10.19 0.19 -7.01
CA ASP A 193 9.67 1.18 -6.05
C ASP A 193 10.17 2.62 -6.31
N ASN A 194 11.04 2.79 -7.31
CA ASN A 194 11.69 4.06 -7.66
C ASN A 194 12.46 4.71 -6.49
N GLY A 195 12.88 3.95 -5.49
CA GLY A 195 13.53 4.45 -4.28
C GLY A 195 12.60 5.18 -3.32
N VAL A 196 11.28 4.96 -3.39
CA VAL A 196 10.30 5.58 -2.49
C VAL A 196 9.86 4.61 -1.40
N GLY A 197 10.03 5.02 -0.15
CA GLY A 197 9.50 4.34 1.03
C GLY A 197 8.35 5.11 1.68
N ILE A 198 7.41 4.40 2.29
CA ILE A 198 6.33 4.97 3.10
C ILE A 198 6.25 4.27 4.46
N LEU A 199 6.32 5.04 5.54
CA LEU A 199 6.34 4.50 6.90
C LEU A 199 4.94 4.12 7.36
N TYR A 200 4.80 2.87 7.81
CA TYR A 200 3.63 2.37 8.52
C TYR A 200 4.01 2.06 9.97
N SER A 201 3.30 2.63 10.96
CA SER A 201 3.52 2.40 12.39
C SER A 201 2.25 1.86 13.05
N SER A 202 2.25 0.59 13.44
CA SER A 202 1.14 0.00 14.19
C SER A 202 0.94 0.67 15.55
N THR A 203 2.00 1.20 16.16
CA THR A 203 1.90 1.98 17.41
C THR A 203 1.19 3.31 17.18
N THR A 204 1.52 4.04 16.12
CA THR A 204 0.80 5.28 15.78
C THR A 204 -0.65 4.97 15.42
N ASP A 205 -0.88 3.90 14.64
CA ASP A 205 -2.23 3.50 14.25
C ASP A 205 -3.12 3.24 15.48
N SER A 206 -2.68 2.35 16.36
CA SER A 206 -3.37 2.07 17.63
C SER A 206 -3.50 3.30 18.52
N PHE A 207 -2.48 4.15 18.60
CA PHE A 207 -2.54 5.38 19.39
C PHE A 207 -3.64 6.29 18.88
N THR A 208 -3.72 6.50 17.57
CA THR A 208 -4.76 7.33 16.97
C THR A 208 -6.17 6.74 17.13
N ASP A 209 -6.33 5.42 17.00
CA ASP A 209 -7.61 4.74 17.26
C ASP A 209 -8.06 4.88 18.72
N LEU A 210 -7.14 4.96 19.68
CA LEU A 210 -7.47 5.19 21.09
C LEU A 210 -7.94 6.61 21.39
N ILE A 211 -7.33 7.61 20.74
CA ILE A 211 -7.66 9.03 20.99
C ILE A 211 -8.78 9.54 20.09
N LEU A 212 -9.06 8.86 18.98
CA LEU A 212 -10.12 9.15 18.01
C LEU A 212 -10.95 7.89 17.70
N PRO A 213 -11.65 7.29 18.70
CA PRO A 213 -12.32 6.00 18.55
C PRO A 213 -13.53 6.02 17.60
N ASP A 214 -14.04 7.21 17.28
CA ASP A 214 -15.22 7.40 16.44
C ASP A 214 -14.89 7.53 14.94
N GLU A 215 -13.61 7.51 14.56
CA GLU A 215 -13.17 7.53 13.16
C GLU A 215 -13.41 6.16 12.49
N PRO A 216 -14.37 6.04 11.55
CA PRO A 216 -14.83 4.72 11.07
C PRO A 216 -13.75 3.86 10.42
N SER A 217 -12.82 4.50 9.71
CA SER A 217 -11.71 3.86 9.00
C SER A 217 -10.39 3.92 9.77
N GLY A 218 -10.36 4.56 10.95
CA GLY A 218 -9.15 4.96 11.66
C GLY A 218 -8.49 6.19 11.06
N PHE A 219 -8.07 7.11 11.92
CA PHE A 219 -7.46 8.38 11.51
C PHE A 219 -6.14 8.16 10.75
N TYR A 220 -5.21 7.41 11.36
CA TYR A 220 -3.90 7.13 10.76
C TYR A 220 -4.01 6.37 9.44
N ARG A 221 -4.83 5.31 9.40
CA ARG A 221 -5.07 4.53 8.17
C ARG A 221 -5.67 5.36 7.05
N THR A 222 -6.54 6.33 7.37
CA THR A 222 -7.09 7.28 6.39
C THR A 222 -5.98 8.14 5.78
N ASN A 223 -5.13 8.75 6.62
CA ASN A 223 -4.00 9.55 6.14
C ASN A 223 -3.00 8.71 5.34
N PHE A 224 -2.63 7.52 5.83
CA PHE A 224 -1.73 6.61 5.14
C PHE A 224 -2.28 6.20 3.76
N SER A 225 -3.57 5.85 3.68
CA SER A 225 -4.22 5.46 2.41
C SER A 225 -4.32 6.63 1.43
N GLY A 226 -4.46 7.86 1.91
CA GLY A 226 -4.39 9.07 1.09
C GLY A 226 -3.01 9.26 0.45
N TRP A 227 -1.95 9.15 1.24
CA TRP A 227 -0.58 9.18 0.72
C TRP A 227 -0.31 8.05 -0.27
N TYR A 228 -0.78 6.83 0.03
CA TYR A 228 -0.70 5.71 -0.90
C TYR A 228 -1.43 6.02 -2.22
N ARG A 229 -2.61 6.63 -2.16
CA ARG A 229 -3.36 7.04 -3.35
C ARG A 229 -2.64 8.12 -4.16
N LEU A 230 -1.99 9.07 -3.51
CA LEU A 230 -1.17 10.08 -4.19
C LEU A 230 -0.04 9.39 -4.98
N LEU A 231 0.70 8.50 -4.34
CA LEU A 231 1.76 7.73 -5.00
C LEU A 231 1.23 6.84 -6.13
N PHE A 232 0.09 6.17 -5.89
CA PHE A 232 -0.60 5.38 -6.90
C PHE A 232 -0.96 6.22 -8.12
N ARG A 233 -1.43 7.47 -7.96
CA ARG A 233 -1.71 8.40 -9.07
C ARG A 233 -0.45 8.75 -9.87
N LEU A 234 0.66 8.96 -9.17
CA LEU A 234 1.97 9.20 -9.77
C LEU A 234 2.59 7.93 -10.41
N GLY A 235 1.92 6.78 -10.29
CA GLY A 235 2.40 5.51 -10.82
C GLY A 235 3.59 4.93 -10.06
N VAL A 236 3.70 5.26 -8.78
CA VAL A 236 4.73 4.77 -7.85
C VAL A 236 4.09 3.73 -6.92
N THR A 237 4.67 2.54 -6.86
CA THR A 237 4.36 1.54 -5.83
C THR A 237 5.44 1.63 -4.76
N PRO A 238 5.21 2.29 -3.61
CA PRO A 238 6.25 2.49 -2.62
C PRO A 238 6.61 1.19 -1.91
N THR A 239 7.82 1.14 -1.38
CA THR A 239 8.17 0.16 -0.35
C THR A 239 7.54 0.59 0.98
N VAL A 240 6.63 -0.23 1.51
CA VAL A 240 6.08 -0.01 2.86
C VAL A 240 7.07 -0.61 3.87
N LEU A 241 7.42 0.15 4.91
CA LEU A 241 8.33 -0.28 5.97
C LEU A 241 7.94 0.34 7.31
N ARG A 242 8.39 -0.23 8.43
CA ARG A 242 8.14 0.34 9.76
C ARG A 242 9.28 1.28 10.15
N PRO A 243 9.04 2.29 11.01
CA PRO A 243 10.10 3.20 11.45
C PRO A 243 11.31 2.48 12.05
N GLN A 244 11.08 1.42 12.83
CA GLN A 244 12.14 0.57 13.38
C GLN A 244 13.00 -0.16 12.33
N ASP A 245 12.50 -0.36 11.11
CA ASP A 245 13.20 -1.05 10.03
C ASP A 245 14.13 -0.10 9.23
N LEU A 246 14.08 1.22 9.50
CA LEU A 246 15.02 2.16 8.89
C LEU A 246 16.48 1.79 9.22
N GLY A 247 17.35 1.95 8.23
CA GLY A 247 18.77 1.59 8.33
C GLY A 247 19.09 0.12 8.05
N GLU A 248 18.08 -0.74 7.87
CA GLU A 248 18.33 -2.12 7.43
C GLU A 248 18.91 -2.15 6.01
N PRO A 249 19.89 -3.03 5.71
CA PRO A 249 20.60 -3.02 4.42
C PRO A 249 19.70 -3.15 3.19
N HIS A 250 18.59 -3.87 3.29
CA HIS A 250 17.67 -4.07 2.17
C HIS A 250 16.80 -2.83 1.85
N PHE A 251 16.88 -1.77 2.66
CA PHE A 251 16.25 -0.48 2.40
C PHE A 251 17.26 0.61 2.00
N SER A 252 18.54 0.28 1.81
CA SER A 252 19.58 1.26 1.50
C SER A 252 19.43 1.92 0.13
N HIS A 253 18.59 1.38 -0.75
CA HIS A 253 18.30 1.94 -2.08
C HIS A 253 17.25 3.06 -2.03
N LEU A 254 16.54 3.23 -0.90
CA LEU A 254 15.53 4.26 -0.75
C LEU A 254 16.17 5.65 -0.74
N LYS A 255 15.58 6.56 -1.50
CA LYS A 255 15.99 7.96 -1.66
C LYS A 255 14.98 8.93 -1.04
N LEU A 256 13.73 8.51 -0.92
CA LEU A 256 12.63 9.27 -0.33
C LEU A 256 11.90 8.43 0.71
N ILE A 257 11.68 9.00 1.90
CA ILE A 257 10.81 8.42 2.93
C ILE A 257 9.64 9.37 3.18
N ILE A 258 8.42 8.84 3.09
CA ILE A 258 7.20 9.54 3.47
C ILE A 258 6.75 9.03 4.82
N ALA A 259 6.43 9.93 5.74
CA ALA A 259 5.98 9.65 7.10
C ALA A 259 4.56 10.22 7.34
N PRO A 260 3.49 9.51 6.88
CA PRO A 260 2.12 9.95 7.05
C PRO A 260 1.73 9.98 8.54
N ALA A 261 1.28 11.12 9.06
CA ALA A 261 0.69 11.29 10.39
C ALA A 261 1.43 10.55 11.51
N LEU A 262 2.76 10.44 11.43
CA LEU A 262 3.56 9.59 12.31
C LEU A 262 3.74 10.26 13.69
N ALA A 263 2.68 10.21 14.48
CA ALA A 263 2.57 10.93 15.75
C ALA A 263 3.44 10.31 16.87
N VAL A 264 3.59 8.98 16.87
CA VAL A 264 4.45 8.25 17.80
C VAL A 264 5.74 7.89 17.08
N LEU A 265 6.87 8.37 17.60
CA LEU A 265 8.19 8.06 17.06
C LEU A 265 9.20 7.91 18.21
N ALA A 266 9.83 6.75 18.29
CA ALA A 266 10.86 6.50 19.29
C ALA A 266 12.11 7.35 19.02
N ASP A 267 12.87 7.68 20.06
CA ASP A 267 14.11 8.45 19.89
C ASP A 267 15.11 7.75 18.96
N SER A 268 15.24 6.42 19.07
CA SER A 268 16.08 5.61 18.16
C SER A 268 15.60 5.62 16.70
N GLU A 269 14.29 5.78 16.47
CA GLU A 269 13.72 5.87 15.11
C GLU A 269 13.93 7.27 14.54
N ALA A 270 13.86 8.31 15.38
CA ALA A 270 14.19 9.67 15.01
C ALA A 270 15.68 9.83 14.65
N GLU A 271 16.58 9.15 15.36
CA GLU A 271 18.01 9.07 15.03
C GLU A 271 18.24 8.46 13.63
N LYS A 272 17.58 7.34 13.33
CA LYS A 272 17.64 6.71 12.00
C LYS A 272 17.18 7.63 10.87
N LEU A 273 16.10 8.39 11.07
CA LEU A 273 15.66 9.40 10.10
C LEU A 273 16.68 10.55 9.98
N THR A 274 17.29 10.97 11.09
CA THR A 274 18.34 11.98 11.09
C THR A 274 19.55 11.54 10.27
N GLU A 275 19.98 10.29 10.45
CA GLU A 275 21.07 9.68 9.67
C GLU A 275 20.72 9.57 8.19
N PHE A 276 19.49 9.15 7.87
CA PHE A 276 19.00 9.07 6.50
C PHE A 276 19.04 10.44 5.80
N ILE A 277 18.56 11.50 6.47
CA ILE A 277 18.62 12.88 5.94
C ILE A 277 20.07 13.35 5.80
N ALA A 278 20.93 13.06 6.78
CA ALA A 278 22.35 13.42 6.73
C ALA A 278 23.10 12.71 5.59
N GLY A 279 22.67 11.51 5.20
CA GLY A 279 23.16 10.76 4.05
C GLY A 279 22.65 11.27 2.69
N GLY A 280 21.84 12.33 2.66
CA GLY A 280 21.24 12.88 1.44
C GLY A 280 19.89 12.26 1.07
N GLY A 281 19.32 11.43 1.95
CA GLY A 281 17.96 10.94 1.81
C GLY A 281 16.94 12.07 2.01
N ARG A 282 15.82 11.99 1.29
CA ARG A 282 14.75 12.99 1.34
C ARG A 282 13.59 12.54 2.21
N VAL A 283 12.98 13.42 3.00
CA VAL A 283 11.86 13.08 3.89
C VAL A 283 10.67 13.99 3.66
N ILE A 284 9.48 13.40 3.51
CA ILE A 284 8.21 14.12 3.62
C ILE A 284 7.53 13.69 4.91
N ALA A 285 7.14 14.64 5.75
CA ALA A 285 6.33 14.39 6.93
C ALA A 285 5.10 15.32 6.91
N ASP A 286 3.96 14.83 7.36
CA ASP A 286 2.75 15.63 7.47
C ASP A 286 2.16 15.53 8.87
N GLY A 287 1.31 16.50 9.19
CA GLY A 287 0.42 16.57 10.36
C GLY A 287 0.97 16.04 11.69
N ARG A 288 1.30 16.94 12.63
CA ARG A 288 1.63 16.57 14.02
C ARG A 288 2.69 15.44 14.10
N PHE A 289 3.72 15.53 13.26
CA PHE A 289 4.78 14.54 13.18
C PHE A 289 5.62 14.48 14.47
N ALA A 290 5.87 13.27 14.97
CA ALA A 290 6.69 12.97 16.15
C ALA A 290 6.31 13.79 17.41
N ILE A 291 5.04 13.80 17.80
CA ILE A 291 4.55 14.55 18.97
C ILE A 291 4.72 13.82 20.30
N VAL A 292 4.82 12.50 20.29
CA VAL A 292 5.04 11.68 21.48
C VAL A 292 6.15 10.65 21.25
N ASP A 293 6.88 10.30 22.31
CA ASP A 293 7.92 9.28 22.30
C ASP A 293 7.36 7.85 22.41
N GLU A 294 8.25 6.85 22.48
CA GLU A 294 7.89 5.45 22.64
C GLU A 294 7.23 5.11 23.97
N ASN A 295 7.18 6.03 24.94
CA ASN A 295 6.46 5.88 26.21
C ASN A 295 5.10 6.60 26.20
N LEU A 296 4.74 7.21 25.07
CA LEU A 296 3.62 8.15 24.91
C LEU A 296 3.77 9.41 25.76
N PHE A 297 5.00 9.80 26.07
CA PHE A 297 5.29 11.07 26.70
C PHE A 297 5.31 12.16 25.63
N ALA A 298 4.56 13.24 25.86
CA ALA A 298 4.52 14.36 24.93
C ALA A 298 5.88 15.05 24.87
N ARG A 299 6.37 15.30 23.66
CA ARG A 299 7.58 16.11 23.47
C ARG A 299 7.24 17.56 23.81
N GLU A 300 8.13 18.22 24.56
CA GLU A 300 7.97 19.64 24.90
C GLU A 300 7.92 20.52 23.65
N GLN A 301 8.65 20.13 22.61
CA GLN A 301 8.72 20.83 21.33
C GLN A 301 8.73 19.80 20.19
N PRO A 302 7.59 19.47 19.56
CA PRO A 302 7.56 18.64 18.36
C PRO A 302 8.29 19.32 17.20
N PRO A 303 9.03 18.56 16.34
CA PRO A 303 9.21 17.09 16.34
C PRO A 303 10.45 16.60 17.14
N GLY A 304 10.81 17.30 18.22
CA GLY A 304 12.01 17.02 19.00
C GLY A 304 13.29 17.35 18.24
N ALA A 305 14.32 16.50 18.38
CA ALA A 305 15.63 16.70 17.74
C ALA A 305 15.56 16.77 16.20
N LEU A 306 14.53 16.21 15.58
CA LEU A 306 14.31 16.29 14.13
C LEU A 306 13.98 17.70 13.64
N GLY A 307 13.59 18.62 14.53
CA GLY A 307 13.19 19.98 14.16
C GLY A 307 14.29 20.76 13.44
N GLU A 308 15.55 20.54 13.83
CA GLU A 308 16.71 21.16 13.16
C GLU A 308 16.88 20.66 11.71
N LYS A 309 16.62 19.38 11.45
CA LYS A 309 16.74 18.79 10.10
C LYS A 309 15.54 19.11 9.22
N LEU A 310 14.34 19.10 9.80
CA LEU A 310 13.09 19.41 9.11
C LEU A 310 12.88 20.91 8.91
N GLY A 311 13.64 21.75 9.63
CA GLY A 311 13.63 23.21 9.51
C GLY A 311 12.35 23.87 10.05
N TYR A 312 11.72 23.27 11.06
CA TYR A 312 10.55 23.88 11.72
C TYR A 312 10.44 23.50 13.19
N ARG A 313 9.64 24.28 13.91
CA ARG A 313 9.09 23.93 15.22
C ARG A 313 7.58 24.16 15.25
N GLU A 314 6.86 23.26 15.90
CA GLU A 314 5.42 23.42 16.14
C GLU A 314 5.19 24.42 17.28
N LEU A 315 4.44 25.49 17.02
CA LEU A 315 4.11 26.49 18.05
C LEU A 315 2.78 26.20 18.73
N ASP A 316 1.80 25.75 17.96
CA ASP A 316 0.42 25.51 18.41
C ASP A 316 -0.29 24.59 17.42
N PHE A 317 -1.44 24.06 17.80
CA PHE A 317 -2.29 23.28 16.91
C PHE A 317 -3.76 23.53 17.19
N LEU A 318 -4.58 23.29 16.18
CA LEU A 318 -5.99 23.58 16.20
C LEU A 318 -6.77 22.26 16.27
N SER A 319 -7.54 22.03 17.34
CA SER A 319 -8.32 20.79 17.52
C SER A 319 -9.61 20.98 18.36
N PRO A 320 -10.75 20.35 18.01
CA PRO A 320 -11.06 19.81 16.69
C PRO A 320 -11.42 20.95 15.74
N TYR A 321 -11.05 20.83 14.47
CA TYR A 321 -11.60 21.67 13.42
C TYR A 321 -12.24 20.77 12.37
N PRO A 322 -13.45 21.08 11.87
CA PRO A 322 -13.94 20.43 10.66
C PRO A 322 -12.92 20.64 9.54
N GLU A 323 -12.73 19.66 8.64
CA GLU A 323 -11.81 19.75 7.49
C GLU A 323 -11.97 21.08 6.71
N ARG A 324 -13.20 21.60 6.69
CA ARG A 324 -13.54 22.92 6.12
C ARG A 324 -12.72 24.06 6.69
N ASP A 325 -12.36 24.04 7.97
CA ASP A 325 -11.58 25.10 8.59
C ASP A 325 -10.08 24.95 8.31
N VAL A 326 -9.57 23.73 8.09
CA VAL A 326 -8.23 23.52 7.50
C VAL A 326 -8.19 24.05 6.08
N SER A 327 -9.26 23.88 5.30
CA SER A 327 -9.39 24.47 3.96
C SER A 327 -9.41 26.00 4.01
N VAL A 328 -10.08 26.61 5.00
CA VAL A 328 -10.16 28.08 5.16
C VAL A 328 -8.84 28.66 5.68
N ALA A 329 -8.27 28.05 6.73
CA ALA A 329 -7.04 28.52 7.36
C ALA A 329 -5.78 28.06 6.64
N GLY A 330 -5.87 27.06 5.75
CA GLY A 330 -4.75 26.44 5.03
C GLY A 330 -3.89 25.49 5.87
N ARG A 331 -4.16 25.29 7.16
CA ARG A 331 -3.30 24.52 8.08
C ARG A 331 -4.06 23.88 9.25
N PHE A 332 -3.47 22.85 9.85
CA PHE A 332 -3.89 22.26 11.14
C PHE A 332 -2.94 22.65 12.27
N CYS A 333 -1.62 22.64 12.00
CA CYS A 333 -0.58 23.03 12.95
C CYS A 333 -0.11 24.46 12.64
N ARG A 334 0.16 25.23 13.69
CA ARG A 334 0.96 26.44 13.57
C ARG A 334 2.43 26.09 13.73
N ILE A 335 3.22 26.46 12.73
CA ILE A 335 4.67 26.28 12.76
C ILE A 335 5.39 27.61 12.63
N GLU A 336 6.61 27.63 13.15
CA GLU A 336 7.62 28.59 12.77
C GLU A 336 8.68 27.86 11.95
N THR A 337 9.00 28.39 10.78
CA THR A 337 10.14 27.93 9.97
C THR A 337 11.42 28.43 10.60
N THR A 338 12.41 27.55 10.74
CA THR A 338 13.75 27.90 11.20
C THR A 338 14.69 28.01 9.99
N ASP A 339 15.42 26.95 9.68
CA ASP A 339 16.33 26.86 8.55
C ASP A 339 15.63 26.24 7.32
N SER A 340 14.45 26.74 6.99
CA SER A 340 13.66 26.28 5.84
C SER A 340 12.92 27.43 5.12
N GLN A 341 12.48 27.14 3.89
CA GLN A 341 11.59 28.00 3.12
C GLN A 341 10.14 27.59 3.32
N THR A 342 9.19 28.52 3.16
CA THR A 342 7.75 28.19 3.13
C THR A 342 7.23 28.29 1.71
N HIS A 343 6.42 27.31 1.29
CA HIS A 343 5.68 27.36 0.04
C HIS A 343 4.31 27.97 0.29
N GLY A 344 4.24 29.29 0.21
CA GLY A 344 3.01 30.05 0.44
C GLY A 344 2.70 30.27 1.92
N THR A 345 1.61 30.99 2.14
CA THR A 345 1.13 31.34 3.48
C THR A 345 -0.38 31.16 3.56
N SER A 346 -0.82 30.76 4.75
CA SER A 346 -2.20 30.67 5.18
C SER A 346 -2.90 32.04 5.14
N ILE A 347 -4.24 32.07 5.18
CA ILE A 347 -5.01 33.34 5.27
C ILE A 347 -4.67 34.13 6.54
N CYS A 348 -4.19 33.45 7.59
CA CYS A 348 -3.76 34.05 8.85
C CYS A 348 -2.29 34.49 8.82
N GLY A 349 -1.60 34.35 7.68
CA GLY A 349 -0.21 34.75 7.48
C GLY A 349 0.80 33.70 7.95
N ASP A 350 0.36 32.47 8.21
CA ASP A 350 1.23 31.43 8.73
C ASP A 350 1.87 30.57 7.63
N PRO A 351 3.05 29.98 7.86
CA PRO A 351 3.67 29.07 6.89
C PRO A 351 2.77 27.89 6.55
N LEU A 352 2.66 27.57 5.26
CA LEU A 352 1.99 26.35 4.78
C LEU A 352 2.95 25.17 4.69
N SER A 353 4.25 25.39 4.70
CA SER A 353 5.21 24.28 4.73
C SER A 353 6.53 24.72 5.35
N ALA A 354 7.35 23.74 5.68
CA ALA A 354 8.78 23.91 5.90
C ALA A 354 9.53 23.04 4.89
N LEU A 355 10.22 23.69 3.96
CA LEU A 355 10.93 23.09 2.83
C LEU A 355 12.43 23.36 2.94
N THR A 356 13.22 22.30 3.02
CA THR A 356 14.67 22.34 2.83
C THR A 356 15.03 21.65 1.51
N GLU A 357 16.32 21.51 1.22
CA GLU A 357 16.78 20.70 0.08
C GLU A 357 16.30 19.24 0.19
N ASN A 358 16.33 18.68 1.40
CA ASN A 358 16.07 17.26 1.65
C ASN A 358 14.76 16.99 2.39
N THR A 359 14.08 17.98 2.94
CA THR A 359 12.88 17.74 3.77
C THR A 359 11.71 18.61 3.36
N LEU A 360 10.51 18.04 3.44
CA LEU A 360 9.25 18.75 3.29
C LEU A 360 8.33 18.39 4.46
N TYR A 361 8.02 19.37 5.30
CA TYR A 361 6.97 19.23 6.31
C TYR A 361 5.70 19.98 5.91
N LEU A 362 4.57 19.30 6.07
CA LEU A 362 3.23 19.85 5.85
C LEU A 362 2.49 19.95 7.19
N PRO A 363 2.05 21.14 7.64
CA PRO A 363 1.31 21.34 8.88
C PRO A 363 -0.17 20.93 8.76
N VAL A 364 -0.48 19.96 7.90
CA VAL A 364 -1.81 19.38 7.64
C VAL A 364 -1.66 17.87 7.51
N PHE A 365 -2.76 17.12 7.69
CA PHE A 365 -2.82 15.70 7.34
C PHE A 365 -3.19 15.58 5.86
N LEU A 366 -2.20 15.62 4.97
CA LEU A 366 -2.43 15.69 3.52
C LEU A 366 -3.21 14.48 3.01
N GLY A 367 -2.99 13.31 3.59
CA GLY A 367 -3.71 12.09 3.21
C GLY A 367 -5.22 12.15 3.44
N HIS A 368 -5.70 12.98 4.37
CA HIS A 368 -7.15 13.21 4.53
C HIS A 368 -7.76 14.01 3.37
N ASP A 369 -6.99 14.93 2.77
CA ASP A 369 -7.41 15.69 1.59
C ASP A 369 -6.25 15.89 0.60
N ILE A 370 -6.01 14.85 -0.20
CA ILE A 370 -5.02 14.89 -1.28
C ILE A 370 -5.45 15.78 -2.46
N SER A 371 -6.65 16.36 -2.43
CA SER A 371 -7.13 17.27 -3.47
C SER A 371 -6.74 18.72 -3.23
N CYS A 372 -6.17 19.02 -2.06
CA CYS A 372 -5.77 20.37 -1.67
C CYS A 372 -4.75 20.97 -2.67
N ALA A 373 -5.25 21.87 -3.52
CA ALA A 373 -4.48 22.46 -4.61
C ALA A 373 -3.22 23.20 -4.13
N SER A 374 -3.26 23.76 -2.91
CA SER A 374 -2.16 24.49 -2.29
C SER A 374 -0.91 23.64 -2.05
N TYR A 375 -1.06 22.32 -1.92
CA TYR A 375 0.05 21.39 -1.63
C TYR A 375 0.42 20.53 -2.82
N ARG A 376 -0.50 20.33 -3.77
CA ARG A 376 -0.35 19.33 -4.82
C ARG A 376 0.91 19.52 -5.67
N GLU A 377 1.12 20.70 -6.24
CA GLU A 377 2.26 20.94 -7.13
C GLU A 377 3.61 20.78 -6.40
N LEU A 378 3.68 21.28 -5.15
CA LEU A 378 4.86 21.14 -4.30
C LEU A 378 5.17 19.67 -3.99
N VAL A 379 4.16 18.93 -3.54
CA VAL A 379 4.33 17.53 -3.11
C VAL A 379 4.64 16.64 -4.31
N ASP A 380 3.90 16.78 -5.40
CA ASP A 380 4.14 16.03 -6.64
C ASP A 380 5.56 16.32 -7.15
N GLY A 381 5.97 17.59 -7.22
CA GLY A 381 7.32 17.98 -7.62
C GLY A 381 8.41 17.36 -6.72
N PHE A 382 8.25 17.47 -5.40
CA PHE A 382 9.22 16.91 -4.44
C PHE A 382 9.37 15.39 -4.59
N ILE A 383 8.27 14.66 -4.80
CA ILE A 383 8.29 13.22 -5.03
C ILE A 383 8.96 12.90 -6.36
N LEU A 384 8.52 13.53 -7.45
CA LEU A 384 9.00 13.24 -8.81
C LEU A 384 10.49 13.53 -8.98
N ASP A 385 11.01 14.56 -8.30
CA ASP A 385 12.42 14.91 -8.27
C ASP A 385 13.27 13.93 -7.45
N SER A 386 12.64 13.08 -6.62
CA SER A 386 13.33 12.09 -5.77
C SER A 386 13.48 10.71 -6.41
N LEU A 387 12.75 10.44 -7.50
CA LEU A 387 12.68 9.10 -8.10
C LEU A 387 14.02 8.68 -8.70
N ASP A 388 14.34 7.38 -8.65
CA ASP A 388 15.52 6.84 -9.35
C ASP A 388 15.43 6.95 -10.89
N ASN A 389 14.21 7.08 -11.43
CA ASN A 389 13.87 7.26 -12.85
C ASN A 389 14.37 6.15 -13.80
N SER A 390 14.76 4.99 -13.28
CA SER A 390 15.16 3.81 -14.06
C SER A 390 13.95 3.25 -14.84
N CYS A 391 12.90 2.85 -14.13
CA CYS A 391 11.63 2.41 -14.72
C CYS A 391 10.47 3.16 -14.07
N ARG A 392 9.66 3.85 -14.87
CA ARG A 392 8.66 4.78 -14.38
C ARG A 392 7.40 4.79 -15.24
N VAL A 393 6.25 4.76 -14.58
CA VAL A 393 4.97 5.11 -15.22
C VAL A 393 4.94 6.64 -15.39
N LEU A 394 4.93 7.09 -16.64
CA LEU A 394 4.94 8.50 -17.01
C LEU A 394 3.52 9.08 -17.08
N GLU A 395 2.56 8.27 -17.54
CA GLU A 395 1.18 8.69 -17.73
C GLU A 395 0.24 7.52 -17.44
N LYS A 396 -0.79 7.77 -16.63
CA LYS A 396 -1.98 6.92 -16.44
C LYS A 396 -3.09 7.75 -15.81
N ASN A 397 -4.31 7.20 -15.74
CA ASN A 397 -5.39 7.76 -14.94
C ASN A 397 -5.66 6.92 -13.67
N ASP A 398 -6.63 7.35 -12.86
CA ASP A 398 -6.99 6.71 -11.58
C ASP A 398 -7.64 5.33 -11.75
N GLU A 399 -8.19 5.03 -12.94
CA GLU A 399 -8.83 3.74 -13.26
C GLU A 399 -7.81 2.66 -13.64
N LEU A 400 -6.55 3.03 -13.84
CA LEU A 400 -5.47 2.14 -14.23
C LEU A 400 -4.56 1.84 -13.04
N ASP A 401 -4.38 0.56 -12.75
CA ASP A 401 -3.25 0.06 -11.98
C ASP A 401 -2.15 -0.38 -12.94
N VAL A 402 -0.92 0.09 -12.71
CA VAL A 402 0.24 -0.24 -13.53
C VAL A 402 1.44 -0.42 -12.62
N THR A 403 2.11 -1.55 -12.79
CA THR A 403 3.36 -1.87 -12.10
C THR A 403 4.45 -2.12 -13.13
N VAL A 404 5.69 -1.80 -12.73
CA VAL A 404 6.87 -2.31 -13.42
C VAL A 404 7.60 -3.23 -12.46
N SER A 405 7.97 -4.41 -12.92
CA SER A 405 8.70 -5.39 -12.11
C SER A 405 9.85 -6.04 -12.87
N THR A 406 10.91 -6.34 -12.15
CA THR A 406 12.15 -6.96 -12.68
C THR A 406 12.30 -8.39 -12.15
N GLY A 407 13.09 -9.19 -12.85
CA GLY A 407 13.30 -10.61 -12.58
C GLY A 407 13.78 -11.30 -13.85
N ARG A 408 13.00 -12.27 -14.36
CA ARG A 408 13.15 -12.71 -15.76
C ARG A 408 12.59 -11.62 -16.67
N GLY A 409 13.49 -10.81 -17.24
CA GLY A 409 13.14 -9.62 -18.03
C GLY A 409 12.48 -8.52 -17.20
N THR A 410 12.03 -7.46 -17.87
CA THR A 410 11.24 -6.36 -17.29
C THR A 410 9.79 -6.49 -17.72
N LEU A 411 8.86 -6.51 -16.78
CA LEU A 411 7.42 -6.66 -17.04
C LEU A 411 6.72 -5.35 -16.72
N VAL A 412 6.09 -4.76 -17.73
CA VAL A 412 5.12 -3.68 -17.57
C VAL A 412 3.74 -4.30 -17.63
N ALA A 413 3.04 -4.34 -16.50
CA ALA A 413 1.75 -5.00 -16.41
C ALA A 413 0.74 -4.14 -15.65
N GLY A 414 -0.53 -4.30 -15.99
CA GLY A 414 -1.57 -3.48 -15.40
C GLY A 414 -2.98 -3.99 -15.65
N VAL A 415 -3.91 -3.26 -15.06
CA VAL A 415 -5.34 -3.55 -15.05
C VAL A 415 -6.10 -2.26 -15.32
N ASN A 416 -6.97 -2.26 -16.33
CA ASN A 416 -7.91 -1.18 -16.57
C ASN A 416 -9.25 -1.50 -15.90
N TYR A 417 -9.53 -0.82 -14.77
CA TYR A 417 -10.81 -0.91 -14.09
C TYR A 417 -11.91 -0.09 -14.79
N GLY A 418 -11.52 0.84 -15.66
CA GLY A 418 -12.42 1.74 -16.36
C GLY A 418 -13.36 1.02 -17.32
N HIS A 419 -14.49 1.68 -17.60
CA HIS A 419 -15.47 1.25 -18.60
C HIS A 419 -15.14 1.77 -20.02
N GLY A 420 -14.09 2.58 -20.15
CA GLY A 420 -13.54 3.06 -21.41
C GLY A 420 -12.16 2.47 -21.73
N LYS A 421 -11.67 2.73 -22.95
CA LYS A 421 -10.26 2.49 -23.27
C LYS A 421 -9.41 3.54 -22.56
N ASN A 422 -8.32 3.11 -21.95
CA ASN A 422 -7.40 4.00 -21.25
C ASN A 422 -5.97 3.78 -21.75
N THR A 423 -5.19 4.85 -21.79
CA THR A 423 -3.81 4.84 -22.28
C THR A 423 -2.83 5.00 -21.13
N ILE A 424 -1.73 4.27 -21.22
CA ILE A 424 -0.58 4.40 -20.33
C ILE A 424 0.67 4.76 -21.11
N ARG A 425 1.61 5.43 -20.44
CA ARG A 425 2.98 5.60 -20.92
C ARG A 425 3.95 5.17 -19.84
N VAL A 426 4.89 4.30 -20.17
CA VAL A 426 5.85 3.75 -19.21
C VAL A 426 7.24 3.79 -19.83
N ARG A 427 8.19 4.33 -19.09
CA ARG A 427 9.63 4.28 -19.38
C ARG A 427 10.21 3.03 -18.72
N VAL A 428 11.00 2.27 -19.47
CA VAL A 428 11.78 1.15 -18.97
C VAL A 428 13.25 1.30 -19.36
N ASP A 429 14.15 0.93 -18.44
CA ASP A 429 15.60 0.94 -18.64
C ASP A 429 16.06 -0.34 -19.38
N THR A 430 15.50 -0.54 -20.57
CA THR A 430 15.93 -1.59 -21.48
C THR A 430 15.56 -1.24 -22.92
N SER A 431 16.37 -1.72 -23.87
CA SER A 431 16.07 -1.71 -25.31
C SER A 431 15.73 -3.10 -25.84
N SER A 432 15.43 -4.07 -24.98
CA SER A 432 15.07 -5.44 -25.38
C SER A 432 13.84 -5.49 -26.30
N PRO A 433 13.65 -6.59 -27.05
CA PRO A 433 12.37 -6.89 -27.68
C PRO A 433 11.25 -6.94 -26.64
N CYS A 434 10.06 -6.46 -27.01
CA CYS A 434 8.88 -6.46 -26.15
C CYS A 434 7.80 -7.32 -26.78
N SER A 435 7.10 -8.10 -25.95
CA SER A 435 5.98 -8.95 -26.37
C SER A 435 4.80 -8.84 -25.39
N LEU A 436 3.57 -8.93 -25.92
CA LEU A 436 2.37 -9.00 -25.11
C LEU A 436 2.15 -10.45 -24.67
N ILE A 437 2.33 -10.73 -23.38
CA ILE A 437 2.22 -12.06 -22.79
C ILE A 437 0.88 -12.30 -22.07
N ALA A 438 0.13 -11.22 -21.80
CA ALA A 438 -1.12 -11.29 -21.06
C ALA A 438 -2.15 -10.30 -21.59
N GLY A 439 -3.41 -10.74 -21.65
CA GLY A 439 -4.55 -9.88 -21.95
C GLY A 439 -4.48 -9.20 -23.31
N ARG A 440 -4.88 -7.92 -23.38
CA ARG A 440 -4.97 -7.16 -24.64
C ARG A 440 -4.52 -5.72 -24.43
N ALA A 441 -3.61 -5.27 -25.27
CA ALA A 441 -3.25 -3.86 -25.41
C ALA A 441 -2.69 -3.61 -26.82
N ASP A 442 -3.07 -2.49 -27.42
CA ASP A 442 -2.40 -1.96 -28.61
C ASP A 442 -1.24 -1.09 -28.11
N TYR A 443 0.00 -1.38 -28.52
CA TYR A 443 1.16 -0.67 -27.98
C TYR A 443 2.17 -0.26 -29.06
N GLU A 444 2.85 0.85 -28.79
CA GLU A 444 3.93 1.41 -29.59
C GLU A 444 5.17 1.61 -28.74
N LEU A 445 6.35 1.46 -29.35
CA LEU A 445 7.64 1.55 -28.67
C LEU A 445 8.46 2.70 -29.26
N GLU A 446 8.80 3.66 -28.42
CA GLU A 446 9.78 4.71 -28.70
C GLU A 446 11.13 4.25 -28.13
N ARG A 447 12.01 3.74 -28.99
CA ARG A 447 13.32 3.20 -28.59
C ARG A 447 14.38 4.31 -28.61
N GLY A 448 15.05 4.50 -27.48
CA GLY A 448 16.27 5.29 -27.33
C GLY A 448 17.48 4.41 -26.99
N GLU A 449 18.62 5.04 -26.70
CA GLU A 449 19.82 4.33 -26.24
C GLU A 449 19.63 3.80 -24.82
N GLY A 450 19.48 2.48 -24.66
CA GLY A 450 19.32 1.81 -23.37
C GLY A 450 17.92 1.95 -22.75
N ILE A 451 17.08 2.84 -23.27
CA ILE A 451 15.77 3.19 -22.70
C ILE A 451 14.69 3.01 -23.75
N THR A 452 13.55 2.47 -23.36
CA THR A 452 12.36 2.39 -24.20
C THR A 452 11.18 3.03 -23.47
N THR A 453 10.44 3.88 -24.16
CA THR A 453 9.12 4.33 -23.72
C THR A 453 8.07 3.50 -24.45
N VAL A 454 7.20 2.85 -23.69
CA VAL A 454 6.04 2.14 -24.23
C VAL A 454 4.77 2.95 -23.98
N THR A 455 4.02 3.18 -25.05
CA THR A 455 2.66 3.74 -24.98
C THR A 455 1.70 2.61 -25.30
N ALA A 456 0.79 2.29 -24.38
CA ALA A 456 -0.15 1.18 -24.55
C ALA A 456 -1.60 1.64 -24.28
N THR A 457 -2.51 1.29 -25.18
CA THR A 457 -3.95 1.51 -25.05
C THR A 457 -4.62 0.21 -24.63
N VAL A 458 -5.22 0.22 -23.44
CA VAL A 458 -5.83 -0.95 -22.80
C VAL A 458 -7.35 -0.85 -22.92
N PRO A 459 -8.05 -1.89 -23.42
CA PRO A 459 -9.51 -1.90 -23.47
C PRO A 459 -10.16 -1.75 -22.09
N ALA A 460 -11.44 -1.39 -22.08
CA ALA A 460 -12.23 -1.37 -20.86
C ALA A 460 -12.21 -2.75 -20.18
N ARG A 461 -12.15 -2.75 -18.84
CA ARG A 461 -12.24 -3.97 -18.04
C ARG A 461 -11.23 -5.05 -18.46
N GLU A 462 -10.01 -4.64 -18.77
CA GLU A 462 -9.01 -5.52 -19.37
C GLU A 462 -7.67 -5.50 -18.63
N ILE A 463 -6.97 -6.63 -18.67
CA ILE A 463 -5.63 -6.80 -18.14
C ILE A 463 -4.60 -6.71 -19.27
N PHE A 464 -3.35 -6.39 -18.96
CA PHE A 464 -2.25 -6.54 -19.91
C PHE A 464 -0.92 -6.86 -19.22
N GLY A 465 0.01 -7.45 -19.97
CA GLY A 465 1.38 -7.69 -19.54
C GLY A 465 2.33 -7.64 -20.74
N LEU A 466 3.24 -6.68 -20.74
CA LEU A 466 4.25 -6.45 -21.76
C LEU A 466 5.62 -6.82 -21.19
N LEU A 467 6.21 -7.90 -21.71
CA LEU A 467 7.48 -8.43 -21.27
C LEU A 467 8.59 -7.96 -22.19
N PHE A 468 9.62 -7.34 -21.61
CA PHE A 468 10.90 -7.01 -22.24
C PHE A 468 11.93 -8.07 -21.83
N ASP A 469 12.34 -8.91 -22.79
CA ASP A 469 13.17 -10.12 -22.54
C ASP A 469 14.63 -9.88 -22.17
#